data_AF-A0A3M7PDB0-F1
#
_entry.id   AF-A0A3M7PDB0-F1
#
_cell.length_a   1.000
_cell.length_b   1.000
_cell.length_c   1.000
_cell.angle_alpha   90.00
_cell.angle_beta   90.00
_cell.angle_gamma   90.00
#
_symmetry.space_group_name_H-M   'P 1'
#
loop_
_entity.id
_entity.type
_entity.pdbx_description
1 polymer ?
#
loop_
_entity_poly.entity_id
_entity_poly.type
_entity_poly.pdbx_seq_one_letter_code
_entity_poly.pdbx_strand_id
1 'polypeptide(L)'
;MVFQPIYLLPNWDIFLKSAKNISETVTFDYICSLGRVLWGSWIYTRNNSHEKFKSIDYSELYSAIASKLIGGEHLNKVLSIADCLAILSSRIGIVKPKLISTCQKLVAKNMAVCTYVDTETGRFEIDYPSEPILAEAGAFLMHKSDNLNLIIKQLSFTIESSLIDRGDRGEMIAKLILIIAKDKARNSSQLFHPLMYHNLSKVGEFIQSLFGKCLDNCGNIINGWKCKSENEKCAIKIINLQIENYTELLDGWINFNHFSRSKYWLKEIDLVNGLKRCAAIHCKEYQTAVDLIIPIALDKSNFESISCIMVQVKLENQASEPKYFQVFNKINSKLINGIDLKKPSLLLYMQLGAPKQS
;
A
#
# COMPACT_ATOMS: atom_id res chain seq x y z
N MET A 1 16.63 -31.11 11.49
CA MET A 1 17.30 -30.89 10.19
C MET A 1 16.82 -29.55 9.66
N VAL A 2 17.68 -28.53 9.66
CA VAL A 2 17.32 -27.15 9.29
C VAL A 2 17.29 -27.05 7.76
N PHE A 3 16.12 -26.82 7.17
CA PHE A 3 16.08 -26.39 5.77
C PHE A 3 16.54 -24.93 5.72
N GLN A 4 17.54 -24.63 4.88
CA GLN A 4 17.88 -23.24 4.57
C GLN A 4 16.62 -22.50 4.10
N PRO A 5 16.53 -21.16 4.29
CA PRO A 5 15.40 -20.40 3.77
C PRO A 5 15.27 -20.69 2.27
N ILE A 6 14.10 -21.17 1.83
CA ILE A 6 13.81 -21.51 0.42
C ILE A 6 13.81 -20.23 -0.48
N TYR A 7 14.36 -19.09 -0.03
CA TYR A 7 14.05 -17.74 -0.53
C TYR A 7 15.23 -16.93 -1.05
N LEU A 8 16.23 -17.58 -1.63
CA LEU A 8 16.49 -17.13 -2.98
C LEU A 8 15.36 -17.77 -3.78
N LEU A 9 14.25 -17.04 -3.92
CA LEU A 9 13.36 -17.23 -5.05
C LEU A 9 14.01 -16.39 -6.16
N PRO A 10 15.07 -16.89 -6.86
CA PRO A 10 15.79 -16.14 -7.90
C PRO A 10 14.87 -15.75 -9.07
N ASN A 11 13.61 -16.14 -8.97
CA ASN A 11 12.60 -16.00 -9.96
C ASN A 11 11.59 -14.87 -9.70
N TRP A 12 11.74 -14.10 -8.62
CA TRP A 12 10.96 -12.87 -8.47
C TRP A 12 11.42 -11.81 -9.44
N ASP A 13 10.46 -11.06 -9.98
CA ASP A 13 10.69 -9.95 -10.90
C ASP A 13 11.49 -10.34 -12.17
N ILE A 14 11.53 -11.63 -12.56
CA ILE A 14 12.26 -12.09 -13.78
C ILE A 14 11.83 -11.30 -15.03
N PHE A 15 10.55 -10.93 -15.11
CA PHE A 15 9.98 -10.25 -16.27
C PHE A 15 9.98 -8.73 -16.12
N LEU A 16 10.51 -8.19 -15.02
CA LEU A 16 10.48 -6.77 -14.73
C LEU A 16 11.23 -5.98 -15.81
N LYS A 17 10.52 -5.02 -16.40
CA LYS A 17 11.11 -4.01 -17.27
C LYS A 17 11.38 -2.74 -16.46
N SER A 18 12.41 -1.99 -16.81
CA SER A 18 12.64 -0.69 -16.18
C SER A 18 11.55 0.30 -16.62
N ALA A 19 10.78 0.82 -15.67
CA ALA A 19 9.89 1.95 -15.92
C ALA A 19 10.71 3.24 -16.04
N LYS A 20 10.40 4.05 -17.06
CA LYS A 20 11.03 5.36 -17.28
C LYS A 20 10.33 6.48 -16.52
N ASN A 21 9.03 6.32 -16.29
CA ASN A 21 8.18 7.32 -15.64
C ASN A 21 7.05 6.64 -14.85
N ILE A 22 6.38 7.41 -14.00
CA ILE A 22 5.33 6.86 -13.12
C ILE A 22 4.10 6.37 -13.90
N SER A 23 3.84 6.87 -15.12
CA SER A 23 2.69 6.43 -15.92
C SER A 23 2.83 4.99 -16.40
N GLU A 24 4.05 4.54 -16.68
CA GLU A 24 4.31 3.13 -17.07
C GLU A 24 4.00 2.17 -15.91
N THR A 25 4.17 2.64 -14.66
CA THR A 25 3.98 1.83 -13.45
C THR A 25 2.51 1.49 -13.15
N VAL A 26 1.56 2.11 -13.85
CA VAL A 26 0.12 1.81 -13.72
C VAL A 26 -0.45 0.95 -14.83
N THR A 27 0.39 0.45 -15.74
CA THR A 27 -0.07 -0.46 -16.80
C THR A 27 -0.23 -1.89 -16.29
N PHE A 28 -1.21 -2.62 -16.84
CA PHE A 28 -1.47 -4.01 -16.47
C PHE A 28 -0.25 -4.92 -16.69
N ASP A 29 0.41 -4.78 -17.84
CA ASP A 29 1.62 -5.53 -18.18
C ASP A 29 2.74 -5.29 -17.19
N TYR A 30 2.96 -4.03 -16.81
CA TYR A 30 4.02 -3.67 -15.88
C TYR A 30 3.79 -4.27 -14.50
N ILE A 31 2.59 -4.13 -13.93
CA ILE A 31 2.33 -4.68 -12.60
C ILE A 31 2.28 -6.20 -12.56
N CYS A 32 1.95 -6.86 -13.67
CA CYS A 32 2.05 -8.32 -13.79
C CYS A 32 3.51 -8.79 -13.90
N SER A 33 4.42 -7.93 -14.35
CA SER A 33 5.86 -8.23 -14.41
C SER A 33 6.56 -8.17 -13.04
N LEU A 34 5.92 -7.51 -12.07
CA LEU A 34 6.35 -7.41 -10.69
C LEU A 34 5.80 -8.59 -9.89
N GLY A 35 6.69 -9.30 -9.19
CA GLY A 35 6.36 -10.36 -8.29
C GLY A 35 6.77 -11.75 -8.77
N ARG A 36 5.92 -12.73 -8.46
CA ARG A 36 6.07 -14.10 -8.92
C ARG A 36 5.99 -14.21 -10.45
N VAL A 37 6.81 -15.11 -11.00
CA VAL A 37 6.87 -15.49 -12.43
C VAL A 37 5.51 -15.75 -13.05
N LEU A 38 4.57 -16.32 -12.28
CA LEU A 38 3.29 -16.80 -12.78
C LEU A 38 2.61 -15.77 -13.67
N TRP A 39 2.43 -14.53 -13.20
CA TRP A 39 1.70 -13.49 -13.95
C TRP A 39 2.50 -12.93 -15.12
N GLY A 40 3.78 -12.62 -14.89
CA GLY A 40 4.66 -12.09 -15.92
C GLY A 40 4.85 -13.05 -17.08
N SER A 41 4.84 -14.36 -16.84
CA SER A 41 4.98 -15.38 -17.89
C SER A 41 3.79 -15.41 -18.85
N TRP A 42 2.58 -15.16 -18.36
CA TRP A 42 1.38 -15.03 -19.20
C TRP A 42 1.46 -13.80 -20.10
N ILE A 43 1.84 -12.65 -19.54
CA ILE A 43 2.03 -11.41 -20.29
C ILE A 43 3.15 -11.56 -21.33
N TYR A 44 4.28 -12.16 -20.92
CA TYR A 44 5.39 -12.43 -21.80
C TYR A 44 4.97 -13.32 -22.98
N THR A 45 4.27 -14.42 -22.70
CA THR A 45 3.79 -15.34 -23.76
C THR A 45 2.80 -14.66 -24.69
N ARG A 46 1.86 -13.87 -24.16
CA ARG A 46 0.92 -13.08 -24.96
C ARG A 46 1.66 -12.15 -25.93
N ASN A 47 2.64 -11.40 -25.43
CA ASN A 47 3.35 -10.39 -26.22
C ASN A 47 4.37 -10.97 -27.21
N ASN A 48 4.85 -12.19 -27.00
CA ASN A 48 5.93 -12.80 -27.81
C ASN A 48 5.51 -14.06 -28.59
N SER A 49 4.27 -14.52 -28.47
CA SER A 49 3.82 -15.75 -29.14
C SER A 49 3.52 -15.59 -30.62
N HIS A 50 3.46 -14.36 -31.15
CA HIS A 50 3.05 -14.08 -32.54
C HIS A 50 1.76 -14.82 -32.92
N GLU A 51 0.76 -14.79 -32.04
CA GLU A 51 -0.55 -15.44 -32.20
C GLU A 51 -0.52 -16.98 -32.32
N LYS A 52 0.63 -17.63 -32.06
CA LYS A 52 0.76 -19.10 -32.09
C LYS A 52 -0.04 -19.82 -31.00
N PHE A 53 -0.36 -19.12 -29.90
CA PHE A 53 -1.14 -19.65 -28.80
C PHE A 53 -2.34 -18.74 -28.52
N LYS A 54 -3.49 -19.35 -28.19
CA LYS A 54 -4.63 -18.58 -27.69
C LYS A 54 -4.24 -17.94 -26.36
N SER A 55 -4.02 -16.63 -26.37
CA SER A 55 -3.67 -15.88 -25.17
C SER A 55 -4.93 -15.60 -24.35
N ILE A 56 -4.81 -15.78 -23.03
CA ILE A 56 -5.81 -15.32 -22.06
C ILE A 56 -5.86 -13.78 -22.17
N ASP A 57 -7.06 -13.22 -22.17
CA ASP A 57 -7.21 -11.76 -22.16
C ASP A 57 -6.91 -11.15 -20.77
N TYR A 58 -6.80 -9.83 -20.68
CA TYR A 58 -6.51 -9.18 -19.40
C TYR A 58 -7.62 -9.37 -18.37
N SER A 59 -8.88 -9.45 -18.79
CA SER A 59 -10.03 -9.66 -17.89
C SER A 59 -10.01 -11.07 -17.30
N GLU A 60 -9.82 -12.08 -18.14
CA GLU A 60 -9.71 -13.48 -17.74
C GLU A 60 -8.51 -13.71 -16.82
N LEU A 61 -7.35 -13.13 -17.14
CA LEU A 61 -6.15 -13.22 -16.29
C LEU A 61 -6.39 -12.53 -14.95
N TYR A 62 -6.98 -11.33 -14.95
CA TYR A 62 -7.32 -10.62 -13.72
C TYR A 62 -8.31 -11.40 -12.84
N SER A 63 -9.33 -12.00 -13.45
CA SER A 63 -10.29 -12.87 -12.76
C SER A 63 -9.60 -14.09 -12.14
N ALA A 64 -8.68 -14.73 -12.87
CA ALA A 64 -7.88 -15.83 -12.36
C ALA A 64 -6.99 -15.40 -11.18
N ILE A 65 -6.39 -14.22 -11.24
CA ILE A 65 -5.56 -13.67 -10.16
C ILE A 65 -6.41 -13.43 -8.90
N ALA A 66 -7.56 -12.76 -9.02
CA ALA A 66 -8.47 -12.52 -7.91
C ALA A 66 -9.02 -13.84 -7.33
N SER A 67 -9.36 -14.80 -8.19
CA SER A 67 -9.80 -16.13 -7.78
C SER A 67 -8.71 -16.86 -7.00
N LYS A 68 -7.46 -16.83 -7.47
CA LYS A 68 -6.31 -17.45 -6.79
C LYS A 68 -6.05 -16.84 -5.41
N LEU A 69 -6.22 -15.53 -5.23
CA LEU A 69 -6.06 -14.90 -3.92
C LEU A 69 -7.06 -15.44 -2.88
N ILE A 70 -8.22 -15.91 -3.32
CA ILE A 70 -9.28 -16.51 -2.47
C ILE A 70 -9.39 -18.03 -2.61
N GLY A 71 -8.30 -18.74 -2.94
CA GLY A 71 -8.31 -20.21 -2.95
C GLY A 71 -8.58 -20.87 -4.30
N GLY A 72 -8.64 -20.11 -5.40
CA GLY A 72 -9.03 -20.62 -6.72
C GLY A 72 -10.55 -20.81 -6.87
N GLU A 73 -11.31 -20.08 -6.08
CA GLU A 73 -12.77 -20.21 -5.98
C GLU A 73 -13.49 -19.14 -6.81
N HIS A 74 -14.81 -19.29 -6.96
CA HIS A 74 -15.63 -18.29 -7.65
C HIS A 74 -15.61 -16.94 -6.92
N LEU A 75 -15.49 -15.83 -7.67
CA LEU A 75 -15.44 -14.49 -7.12
C LEU A 75 -16.71 -14.07 -6.34
N ASN A 76 -17.83 -14.78 -6.50
CA ASN A 76 -19.09 -14.53 -5.79
C ASN A 76 -19.22 -15.32 -4.48
N LYS A 77 -18.21 -16.12 -4.10
CA LYS A 77 -18.26 -16.88 -2.85
C LYS A 77 -18.31 -15.96 -1.63
N VAL A 78 -18.82 -16.51 -0.52
CA VAL A 78 -18.63 -15.91 0.79
C VAL A 78 -17.17 -16.05 1.20
N LEU A 79 -16.54 -14.95 1.63
CA LEU A 79 -15.14 -14.96 2.04
C LEU A 79 -14.98 -15.69 3.37
N SER A 80 -14.05 -16.64 3.40
CA SER A 80 -13.59 -17.28 4.63
C SER A 80 -12.58 -16.40 5.37
N ILE A 81 -12.24 -16.80 6.60
CA ILE A 81 -11.17 -16.17 7.39
C ILE A 81 -9.85 -16.13 6.62
N ALA A 82 -9.47 -17.22 5.95
CA ALA A 82 -8.23 -17.29 5.18
C ALA A 82 -8.24 -16.32 4.00
N ASP A 83 -9.38 -16.16 3.32
CA ASP A 83 -9.52 -15.21 2.21
C ASP A 83 -9.37 -13.77 2.70
N CYS A 84 -10.01 -13.43 3.82
CA CYS A 84 -9.88 -12.10 4.42
C CYS A 84 -8.43 -11.80 4.82
N LEU A 85 -7.73 -12.75 5.43
CA LEU A 85 -6.33 -12.62 5.82
C LEU A 85 -5.41 -12.46 4.62
N ALA A 86 -5.68 -13.17 3.52
CA ALA A 86 -4.93 -13.05 2.28
C ALA A 86 -5.12 -11.69 1.62
N ILE A 87 -6.37 -11.21 1.53
CA ILE A 87 -6.72 -9.88 1.00
C ILE A 87 -6.07 -8.77 1.84
N LEU A 88 -6.09 -8.89 3.18
CA LEU A 88 -5.41 -7.93 4.05
C LEU A 88 -3.90 -7.99 3.87
N SER A 89 -3.32 -9.19 3.88
CA SER A 89 -1.87 -9.36 3.87
C SER A 89 -1.23 -8.92 2.55
N SER A 90 -1.91 -9.08 1.42
CA SER A 90 -1.44 -8.58 0.12
C SER A 90 -1.48 -7.05 0.03
N ARG A 91 -2.19 -6.36 0.93
CA ARG A 91 -2.40 -4.92 0.90
C ARG A 91 -1.68 -4.17 2.01
N ILE A 92 -1.83 -4.56 3.27
CA ILE A 92 -1.25 -3.82 4.42
C ILE A 92 0.00 -4.49 5.00
N GLY A 93 0.49 -5.55 4.37
CA GLY A 93 1.55 -6.42 4.88
C GLY A 93 1.01 -7.54 5.77
N ILE A 94 1.88 -8.50 6.12
CA ILE A 94 1.49 -9.76 6.76
C ILE A 94 0.61 -9.54 8.01
N VAL A 95 -0.59 -10.12 7.97
CA VAL A 95 -1.44 -10.32 9.14
C VAL A 95 -1.21 -11.74 9.65
N LYS A 96 -0.22 -11.93 10.54
CA LYS A 96 0.22 -13.27 10.96
C LYS A 96 -0.88 -13.98 11.78
N PRO A 97 -1.43 -15.10 11.30
CA PRO A 97 -2.36 -15.90 12.08
C PRO A 97 -1.64 -16.55 13.29
N LYS A 98 -2.35 -16.73 14.40
CA LYS A 98 -1.83 -17.48 15.56
C LYS A 98 -1.58 -18.96 15.26
N LEU A 99 -2.46 -19.56 14.46
CA LEU A 99 -2.45 -21.00 14.22
C LEU A 99 -1.61 -21.34 12.99
N ILE A 100 -0.65 -22.23 13.16
CA ILE A 100 0.20 -22.77 12.07
C ILE A 100 -0.65 -23.38 10.96
N SER A 101 -1.73 -24.09 11.31
CA SER A 101 -2.65 -24.68 10.34
C SER A 101 -3.32 -23.63 9.45
N THR A 102 -3.55 -22.41 9.95
CA THR A 102 -4.04 -21.29 9.13
C THR A 102 -2.95 -20.81 8.19
N CYS A 103 -1.70 -20.69 8.63
CA CYS A 103 -0.58 -20.34 7.76
C CYS A 103 -0.39 -21.36 6.62
N GLN A 104 -0.46 -22.66 6.93
CA GLN A 104 -0.39 -23.73 5.94
C GLN A 104 -1.53 -23.64 4.92
N LYS A 105 -2.76 -23.34 5.36
CA LYS A 105 -3.90 -23.10 4.47
C LYS A 105 -3.67 -21.90 3.54
N LEU A 106 -3.14 -20.80 4.07
CA LEU A 106 -2.85 -19.59 3.29
C LEU A 106 -1.82 -19.87 2.18
N VAL A 107 -0.80 -20.69 2.47
CA VAL A 107 0.20 -21.12 1.47
C VAL A 107 -0.44 -22.04 0.44
N ALA A 108 -1.19 -23.04 0.89
CA ALA A 108 -1.77 -24.05 0.01
C ALA A 108 -2.85 -23.49 -0.95
N LYS A 109 -3.62 -22.49 -0.49
CA LYS A 109 -4.81 -22.01 -1.23
C LYS A 109 -4.73 -20.54 -1.61
N ASN A 110 -4.25 -19.67 -0.73
CA ASN A 110 -4.44 -18.22 -0.85
C ASN A 110 -3.16 -17.45 -1.23
N MET A 111 -2.28 -18.08 -2.01
CA MET A 111 -1.12 -17.43 -2.62
C MET A 111 -0.07 -16.87 -1.64
N ALA A 112 -0.13 -17.22 -0.34
CA ALA A 112 0.95 -16.88 0.59
C ALA A 112 2.23 -17.63 0.20
N VAL A 113 3.37 -16.99 0.44
CA VAL A 113 4.68 -17.60 0.28
C VAL A 113 5.13 -18.09 1.65
N CYS A 114 5.39 -19.39 1.80
CA CYS A 114 6.05 -19.87 3.01
C CYS A 114 7.47 -19.31 3.03
N THR A 115 7.88 -18.60 4.08
CA THR A 115 9.18 -17.91 4.22
C THR A 115 10.07 -18.46 5.31
N TYR A 116 9.62 -19.44 6.09
CA TYR A 116 10.49 -20.22 6.97
C TYR A 116 9.73 -21.46 7.48
N VAL A 117 10.41 -22.59 7.62
CA VAL A 117 9.89 -23.78 8.29
C VAL A 117 10.97 -24.36 9.19
N ASP A 118 10.63 -24.55 10.46
CA ASP A 118 11.44 -25.28 11.42
C ASP A 118 10.56 -26.35 12.06
N THR A 119 10.88 -27.60 11.73
CA THR A 119 10.14 -28.77 12.19
C THR A 119 10.46 -29.16 13.63
N GLU A 120 11.58 -28.70 14.18
CA GLU A 120 11.99 -28.99 15.57
C GLU A 120 11.29 -28.04 16.54
N THR A 121 11.22 -26.74 16.20
CA THR A 121 10.52 -25.74 17.02
C THR A 121 9.06 -25.53 16.64
N GLY A 122 8.60 -26.18 15.55
CA GLY A 122 7.26 -26.00 15.01
C GLY A 122 7.03 -24.60 14.43
N ARG A 123 8.08 -23.84 14.10
CA ARG A 123 7.91 -22.50 13.51
C ARG A 123 7.55 -22.61 12.03
N PHE A 124 6.55 -21.83 11.63
CA PHE A 124 6.09 -21.73 10.25
C PHE A 124 5.82 -20.26 9.93
N GLU A 125 6.61 -19.68 9.04
CA GLU A 125 6.48 -18.29 8.64
C GLU A 125 6.00 -18.19 7.20
N ILE A 126 5.19 -17.16 6.97
CA ILE A 126 4.62 -16.86 5.67
C ILE A 126 4.77 -15.38 5.39
N ASP A 127 4.75 -15.03 4.11
CA ASP A 127 4.76 -13.67 3.62
C ASP A 127 3.80 -13.50 2.43
N TYR A 128 3.37 -12.27 2.23
CA TYR A 128 2.78 -11.76 1.00
C TYR A 128 3.72 -10.67 0.48
N PRO A 129 4.74 -11.03 -0.30
CA PRO A 129 5.71 -10.05 -0.75
C PRO A 129 5.06 -9.06 -1.73
N SER A 130 5.76 -7.96 -2.01
CA SER A 130 5.24 -6.83 -2.80
C SER A 130 4.82 -7.25 -4.21
N GLU A 131 3.52 -7.43 -4.44
CA GLU A 131 2.93 -7.81 -5.73
C GLU A 131 1.74 -6.91 -6.05
N PRO A 132 1.95 -5.83 -6.82
CA PRO A 132 0.90 -4.85 -7.05
C PRO A 132 -0.35 -5.44 -7.69
N ILE A 133 -0.20 -6.48 -8.51
CA ILE A 133 -1.33 -7.17 -9.13
C ILE A 133 -2.18 -7.97 -8.12
N LEU A 134 -1.57 -8.58 -7.10
CA LEU A 134 -2.32 -9.23 -6.02
C LEU A 134 -2.97 -8.20 -5.09
N ALA A 135 -2.28 -7.07 -4.84
CA ALA A 135 -2.83 -5.97 -4.08
C ALA A 135 -4.07 -5.35 -4.75
N GLU A 136 -4.00 -5.19 -6.08
CA GLU A 136 -5.13 -4.72 -6.90
C GLU A 136 -6.32 -5.68 -6.83
N ALA A 137 -6.07 -6.99 -6.98
CA ALA A 137 -7.12 -7.99 -6.82
C ALA A 137 -7.71 -7.98 -5.39
N GLY A 138 -6.87 -7.77 -4.38
CA GLY A 138 -7.31 -7.56 -3.01
C GLY A 138 -8.22 -6.33 -2.86
N ALA A 139 -7.91 -5.22 -3.54
CA ALA A 139 -8.75 -4.04 -3.55
C ALA A 139 -10.12 -4.32 -4.16
N PHE A 140 -10.14 -4.98 -5.32
CA PHE A 140 -11.39 -5.39 -5.96
C PHE A 140 -12.26 -6.27 -5.07
N LEU A 141 -11.67 -7.28 -4.41
CA LEU A 141 -12.40 -8.16 -3.51
C LEU A 141 -12.90 -7.42 -2.25
N MET A 142 -12.12 -6.47 -1.74
CA MET A 142 -12.46 -5.67 -0.57
C MET A 142 -13.67 -4.76 -0.81
N HIS A 143 -13.78 -4.18 -2.01
CA HIS A 143 -14.87 -3.25 -2.37
C HIS A 143 -16.07 -3.92 -3.02
N LYS A 144 -16.03 -5.24 -3.22
CA LYS A 144 -17.21 -6.01 -3.61
C LYS A 144 -18.24 -6.03 -2.47
N SER A 145 -19.52 -5.92 -2.81
CA SER A 145 -20.66 -5.73 -1.88
C SER A 145 -20.48 -6.46 -0.54
N ASP A 146 -20.52 -5.69 0.55
CA ASP A 146 -20.41 -6.10 1.97
C ASP A 146 -19.08 -6.72 2.45
N ASN A 147 -18.10 -6.94 1.57
CA ASN A 147 -16.83 -7.55 1.97
C ASN A 147 -15.98 -6.67 2.87
N LEU A 148 -16.00 -5.34 2.69
CA LEU A 148 -15.20 -4.43 3.50
C LEU A 148 -15.51 -4.57 4.99
N ASN A 149 -16.80 -4.64 5.35
CA ASN A 149 -17.22 -4.82 6.74
C ASN A 149 -16.77 -6.15 7.32
N LEU A 150 -16.85 -7.23 6.53
CA LEU A 150 -16.37 -8.55 6.93
C LEU A 150 -14.85 -8.56 7.15
N ILE A 151 -14.09 -7.95 6.23
CA ILE A 151 -12.63 -7.86 6.30
C ILE A 151 -12.18 -7.04 7.51
N ILE A 152 -12.84 -5.90 7.78
CA ILE A 152 -12.55 -5.08 8.97
C ILE A 152 -12.82 -5.87 10.26
N LYS A 153 -13.95 -6.58 10.34
CA LYS A 153 -14.25 -7.45 11.49
C LYS A 153 -13.17 -8.51 11.67
N GLN A 154 -12.73 -9.13 10.58
CA GLN A 154 -11.68 -10.15 10.65
C GLN A 154 -10.33 -9.57 11.06
N LEU A 155 -9.99 -8.36 10.61
CA LEU A 155 -8.79 -7.66 11.05
C LEU A 155 -8.86 -7.39 12.56
N SER A 156 -9.97 -6.85 13.07
CA SER A 156 -10.17 -6.61 14.51
C SER A 156 -9.98 -7.89 15.30
N PHE A 157 -10.67 -8.97 14.91
CA PHE A 157 -10.56 -10.27 15.55
C PHE A 157 -9.12 -10.81 15.51
N THR A 158 -8.37 -10.59 14.45
CA THR A 158 -6.99 -11.09 14.33
C THR A 158 -6.01 -10.24 15.14
N ILE A 159 -6.21 -8.93 15.22
CA ILE A 159 -5.39 -8.01 16.02
C ILE A 159 -5.60 -8.25 17.52
N GLU A 160 -6.85 -8.37 17.98
CA GLU A 160 -7.17 -8.77 19.37
C GLU A 160 -6.73 -10.20 19.65
N SER A 161 -6.93 -11.00 18.61
CA SER A 161 -6.50 -12.34 18.30
C SER A 161 -5.08 -12.71 18.61
N SER A 162 -4.13 -11.83 18.38
CA SER A 162 -2.74 -12.19 18.14
C SER A 162 -1.82 -11.66 19.24
N LEU A 163 -0.63 -12.25 19.36
CA LEU A 163 0.47 -11.68 20.15
C LEU A 163 1.13 -10.53 19.37
N ILE A 164 0.34 -9.69 18.71
CA ILE A 164 0.82 -8.50 18.01
C ILE A 164 0.98 -7.38 19.06
N ASP A 165 2.19 -6.81 19.10
CA ASP A 165 2.51 -5.70 19.97
C ASP A 165 1.60 -4.51 19.71
N ARG A 166 1.31 -3.73 20.76
CA ARG A 166 0.35 -2.62 20.67
C ARG A 166 0.71 -1.63 19.55
N GLY A 167 2.00 -1.34 19.34
CA GLY A 167 2.48 -0.45 18.27
C GLY A 167 2.08 -0.93 16.87
N ASP A 168 2.34 -2.20 16.58
CA ASP A 168 1.98 -2.83 15.30
C ASP A 168 0.47 -2.74 15.00
N ARG A 169 -0.38 -2.81 16.03
CA ARG A 169 -1.84 -2.68 15.86
C ARG A 169 -2.23 -1.32 15.30
N GLY A 170 -1.66 -0.25 15.86
CA GLY A 170 -1.92 1.12 15.42
C GLY A 170 -1.49 1.30 13.95
N GLU A 171 -0.31 0.79 13.61
CA GLU A 171 0.20 0.86 12.24
C GLU A 171 -0.65 0.08 11.24
N MET A 172 -1.15 -1.11 11.60
CA MET A 172 -2.04 -1.88 10.73
C MET A 172 -3.34 -1.13 10.42
N ILE A 173 -3.93 -0.48 11.43
CA ILE A 173 -5.14 0.34 11.25
C ILE A 173 -4.82 1.55 10.38
N ALA A 174 -3.69 2.24 10.63
CA ALA A 174 -3.25 3.38 9.82
C ALA A 174 -3.07 2.98 8.35
N LYS A 175 -2.38 1.87 8.07
CA LYS A 175 -2.19 1.33 6.71
C LYS A 175 -3.54 1.07 6.03
N LEU A 176 -4.51 0.46 6.74
CA LEU A 176 -5.84 0.21 6.20
C LEU A 176 -6.58 1.52 5.84
N ILE A 177 -6.56 2.52 6.73
CA ILE A 177 -7.18 3.83 6.47
C ILE A 177 -6.56 4.49 5.24
N LEU A 178 -5.22 4.52 5.15
CA LEU A 178 -4.50 5.13 4.03
C LEU A 178 -4.80 4.41 2.71
N ILE A 179 -4.88 3.07 2.72
CA ILE A 179 -5.25 2.30 1.54
C ILE A 179 -6.69 2.57 1.09
N ILE A 180 -7.66 2.60 2.01
CA ILE A 180 -9.05 2.90 1.67
C ILE A 180 -9.17 4.32 1.12
N ALA A 181 -8.43 5.28 1.69
CA ALA A 181 -8.38 6.64 1.16
C ALA A 181 -7.81 6.67 -0.26
N LYS A 182 -6.74 5.92 -0.54
CA LYS A 182 -6.16 5.81 -1.89
C LYS A 182 -7.12 5.17 -2.90
N ASP A 183 -7.84 4.13 -2.51
CA ASP A 183 -8.85 3.48 -3.35
C ASP A 183 -9.99 4.45 -3.72
N LYS A 184 -10.38 5.30 -2.76
CA LYS A 184 -11.40 6.35 -2.97
C LYS A 184 -10.88 7.52 -3.81
N ALA A 185 -9.58 7.80 -3.76
CA ALA A 185 -8.92 8.86 -4.53
C ALA A 185 -8.70 8.47 -6.00
N ARG A 186 -9.33 7.39 -6.48
CA ARG A 186 -9.22 6.97 -7.88
C ARG A 186 -9.89 7.99 -8.80
N ASN A 187 -9.27 8.23 -9.94
CA ASN A 187 -9.85 9.03 -11.00
C ASN A 187 -10.78 8.14 -11.83
N SER A 188 -12.10 8.34 -11.70
CA SER A 188 -13.11 7.57 -12.43
C SER A 188 -13.00 7.69 -13.95
N SER A 189 -12.34 8.74 -14.46
CA SER A 189 -12.10 8.92 -15.90
C SER A 189 -10.93 8.10 -16.47
N GLN A 190 -10.12 7.46 -15.61
CA GLN A 190 -8.96 6.64 -16.00
C GLN A 190 -9.13 5.16 -15.60
N LEU A 191 -10.37 4.67 -15.56
CA LEU A 191 -10.63 3.24 -15.33
C LEU A 191 -10.23 2.45 -16.58
N PHE A 192 -9.02 1.87 -16.55
CA PHE A 192 -8.58 0.93 -17.57
C PHE A 192 -9.05 -0.45 -17.17
N HIS A 193 -10.05 -1.01 -17.84
CA HIS A 193 -10.39 -2.42 -17.65
C HIS A 193 -9.14 -3.27 -17.95
N PRO A 194 -8.66 -4.13 -17.03
CA PRO A 194 -9.31 -4.65 -15.81
C PRO A 194 -8.91 -3.98 -14.47
N LEU A 195 -8.02 -2.98 -14.47
CA LEU A 195 -7.56 -2.26 -13.28
C LEU A 195 -8.60 -1.23 -12.80
N MET A 196 -9.18 -1.48 -11.62
CA MET A 196 -10.26 -0.65 -11.05
C MET A 196 -9.79 0.25 -9.90
N TYR A 197 -8.71 -0.13 -9.21
CA TYR A 197 -8.17 0.55 -8.04
C TYR A 197 -6.70 0.97 -8.22
N HIS A 198 -6.01 0.41 -9.22
CA HIS A 198 -4.62 0.71 -9.54
C HIS A 198 -4.54 1.88 -10.51
N ASN A 199 -4.36 3.08 -9.97
CA ASN A 199 -4.25 4.29 -10.76
C ASN A 199 -3.36 5.35 -10.09
N LEU A 200 -2.91 6.32 -10.88
CA LEU A 200 -2.28 7.52 -10.36
C LEU A 200 -3.34 8.42 -9.72
N SER A 201 -3.04 8.93 -8.51
CA SER A 201 -3.86 9.94 -7.84
C SER A 201 -3.00 11.15 -7.54
N LYS A 202 -3.60 12.34 -7.58
CA LYS A 202 -2.94 13.54 -7.06
C LYS A 202 -2.89 13.48 -5.54
N VAL A 203 -1.86 14.07 -4.93
CA VAL A 203 -1.76 14.17 -3.47
C VAL A 203 -2.97 14.92 -2.91
N GLY A 204 -3.41 16.02 -3.53
CA GLY A 204 -4.59 16.75 -3.07
C GLY A 204 -5.89 15.94 -3.11
N GLU A 205 -6.09 15.11 -4.12
CA GLU A 205 -7.25 14.19 -4.20
C GLU A 205 -7.19 13.14 -3.09
N PHE A 206 -6.00 12.58 -2.84
CA PHE A 206 -5.78 11.64 -1.76
C PHE A 206 -6.07 12.23 -0.38
N ILE A 207 -5.58 13.44 -0.11
CA ILE A 207 -5.85 14.16 1.14
C ILE A 207 -7.36 14.43 1.31
N GLN A 208 -8.06 14.79 0.23
CA GLN A 208 -9.52 14.94 0.26
C GLN A 208 -10.25 13.63 0.51
N SER A 209 -9.77 12.50 -0.02
CA SER A 209 -10.34 11.18 0.27
C SER A 209 -10.07 10.73 1.70
N LEU A 210 -8.96 11.16 2.30
CA LEU A 210 -8.57 10.83 3.68
C LEU A 210 -9.34 11.65 4.72
N PHE A 211 -9.44 12.98 4.52
CA PHE A 211 -10.03 13.91 5.51
C PHE A 211 -11.44 14.40 5.14
N GLY A 212 -11.92 14.08 3.94
CA GLY A 212 -13.17 14.58 3.41
C GLY A 212 -13.03 15.94 2.71
N LYS A 213 -14.05 16.29 1.91
CA LYS A 213 -14.17 17.61 1.27
C LYS A 213 -15.05 18.51 2.13
N CYS A 214 -14.66 19.77 2.27
CA CYS A 214 -15.35 20.75 3.09
C CYS A 214 -16.39 21.60 2.32
N LEU A 215 -17.06 21.04 1.29
CA LEU A 215 -18.02 21.66 0.32
C LEU A 215 -17.47 21.92 -1.10
N ASP A 216 -18.33 22.40 -2.01
CA ASP A 216 -18.07 22.63 -3.45
C ASP A 216 -16.88 23.58 -3.74
N ASN A 217 -16.51 24.41 -2.76
CA ASN A 217 -15.40 25.36 -2.86
C ASN A 217 -14.09 24.85 -2.20
N CYS A 218 -13.99 23.54 -1.96
CA CYS A 218 -12.74 22.91 -1.52
C CYS A 218 -11.66 23.04 -2.61
N GLY A 219 -10.39 23.14 -2.20
CA GLY A 219 -9.27 23.29 -3.14
C GLY A 219 -9.18 22.11 -4.12
N ASN A 220 -8.92 22.38 -5.39
CA ASN A 220 -8.82 21.39 -6.44
C ASN A 220 -7.84 21.87 -7.52
N ILE A 221 -7.53 21.02 -8.49
CA ILE A 221 -6.56 21.35 -9.55
C ILE A 221 -6.92 22.64 -10.33
N ILE A 222 -8.20 22.90 -10.58
CA ILE A 222 -8.67 24.05 -11.37
C ILE A 222 -8.40 25.37 -10.65
N ASN A 223 -8.55 25.40 -9.32
CA ASN A 223 -8.29 26.60 -8.52
C ASN A 223 -6.87 26.63 -7.91
N GLY A 224 -5.95 25.79 -8.41
CA GLY A 224 -4.58 25.70 -7.91
C GLY A 224 -4.52 25.26 -6.44
N TRP A 225 -5.44 24.39 -6.04
CA TRP A 225 -5.61 23.88 -4.68
C TRP A 225 -5.97 24.93 -3.62
N LYS A 226 -6.51 26.08 -4.01
CA LYS A 226 -6.95 27.11 -3.05
C LYS A 226 -8.36 26.83 -2.54
N CYS A 227 -8.47 26.50 -1.26
CA CYS A 227 -9.77 26.31 -0.60
C CYS A 227 -10.36 27.66 -0.14
N LYS A 228 -11.57 27.99 -0.63
CA LYS A 228 -12.30 29.21 -0.26
C LYS A 228 -13.43 28.97 0.77
N SER A 229 -13.61 27.72 1.20
CA SER A 229 -14.59 27.38 2.25
C SER A 229 -14.25 28.10 3.56
N GLU A 230 -15.27 28.45 4.34
CA GLU A 230 -15.11 29.00 5.70
C GLU A 230 -14.59 27.96 6.70
N ASN A 231 -14.67 26.67 6.37
CA ASN A 231 -14.20 25.60 7.26
C ASN A 231 -12.67 25.67 7.46
N GLU A 232 -12.26 26.11 8.64
CA GLU A 232 -10.85 26.21 9.05
C GLU A 232 -10.17 24.84 9.20
N LYS A 233 -10.94 23.78 9.45
CA LYS A 233 -10.44 22.40 9.59
C LYS A 233 -10.25 21.68 8.24
N CYS A 234 -10.39 22.40 7.13
CA CYS A 234 -10.10 21.84 5.80
C CYS A 234 -8.62 21.47 5.68
N ALA A 235 -8.32 20.19 5.41
CA ALA A 235 -6.95 19.71 5.27
C ALA A 235 -6.16 20.46 4.17
N ILE A 236 -6.80 20.79 3.04
CA ILE A 236 -6.16 21.57 1.97
C ILE A 236 -5.81 22.98 2.46
N LYS A 237 -6.70 23.64 3.21
CA LYS A 237 -6.42 24.97 3.77
C LYS A 237 -5.25 24.92 4.76
N ILE A 238 -5.22 23.91 5.64
CA ILE A 238 -4.12 23.71 6.60
C ILE A 238 -2.78 23.53 5.86
N ILE A 239 -2.76 22.70 4.81
CA ILE A 239 -1.56 22.50 3.99
C ILE A 239 -1.10 23.80 3.34
N ASN A 240 -2.01 24.57 2.74
CA ASN A 240 -1.66 25.84 2.06
C ASN A 240 -1.05 26.88 3.03
N LEU A 241 -1.41 26.83 4.31
CA LEU A 241 -0.88 27.73 5.34
C LEU A 241 0.49 27.28 5.88
N GLN A 242 0.80 25.99 5.80
CA GLN A 242 1.99 25.40 6.42
C GLN A 242 3.12 25.10 5.43
N ILE A 243 2.82 25.02 4.13
CA ILE A 243 3.77 24.61 3.10
C ILE A 243 3.82 25.69 2.02
N GLU A 244 5.00 26.32 1.84
CA GLU A 244 5.20 27.43 0.89
C GLU A 244 4.88 27.02 -0.57
N ASN A 245 5.43 25.89 -1.02
CA ASN A 245 5.19 25.33 -2.36
C ASN A 245 4.10 24.25 -2.35
N TYR A 246 2.99 24.49 -1.63
CA TYR A 246 1.92 23.50 -1.48
C TYR A 246 1.35 23.03 -2.83
N THR A 247 1.29 23.88 -3.85
CA THR A 247 0.75 23.49 -5.17
C THR A 247 1.60 22.39 -5.80
N GLU A 248 2.94 22.50 -5.76
CA GLU A 248 3.85 21.46 -6.29
C GLU A 248 3.63 20.12 -5.57
N LEU A 249 3.44 20.14 -4.24
CA LEU A 249 3.12 18.95 -3.46
C LEU A 249 1.74 18.37 -3.80
N LEU A 250 0.69 19.20 -3.79
CA LEU A 250 -0.70 18.77 -3.98
C LEU A 250 -0.96 18.29 -5.43
N ASP A 251 -0.23 18.85 -6.40
CA ASP A 251 -0.17 18.37 -7.78
C ASP A 251 0.78 17.18 -7.99
N GLY A 252 1.54 16.79 -6.98
CA GLY A 252 2.34 15.57 -7.00
C GLY A 252 1.49 14.32 -7.19
N TRP A 253 2.10 13.26 -7.71
CA TRP A 253 1.45 11.99 -8.01
C TRP A 253 1.87 10.92 -7.03
N ILE A 254 0.88 10.20 -6.52
CA ILE A 254 1.08 8.98 -5.74
C ILE A 254 0.62 7.76 -6.55
N ASN A 255 1.37 6.68 -6.42
CA ASN A 255 1.01 5.38 -6.98
C ASN A 255 1.32 4.29 -5.95
N PHE A 256 0.38 3.99 -5.08
CA PHE A 256 0.48 2.82 -4.23
C PHE A 256 -0.86 2.09 -4.13
N ASN A 257 -0.81 0.77 -3.99
CA ASN A 257 -1.99 -0.06 -3.71
C ASN A 257 -1.77 -1.06 -2.55
N HIS A 258 -0.54 -1.12 -2.03
CA HIS A 258 -0.14 -1.89 -0.86
C HIS A 258 1.01 -1.22 -0.09
N PHE A 259 1.28 -1.75 1.10
CA PHE A 259 2.45 -1.46 1.91
C PHE A 259 3.47 -2.60 1.82
N SER A 260 4.74 -2.25 1.66
CA SER A 260 5.87 -3.17 1.72
C SER A 260 6.75 -2.84 2.92
N ARG A 261 7.17 -3.85 3.68
CA ARG A 261 8.06 -3.65 4.82
C ARG A 261 9.51 -3.50 4.34
N SER A 262 10.13 -2.39 4.70
CA SER A 262 11.55 -2.16 4.40
C SER A 262 12.45 -3.03 5.26
N LYS A 263 13.44 -3.67 4.62
CA LYS A 263 14.57 -4.33 5.31
C LYS A 263 15.65 -3.34 5.73
N TYR A 264 15.63 -2.15 5.12
CA TYR A 264 16.62 -1.09 5.26
C TYR A 264 16.12 0.02 6.18
N TRP A 265 17.07 0.71 6.81
CA TRP A 265 16.79 1.91 7.60
C TRP A 265 16.39 3.08 6.69
N LEU A 266 15.66 4.08 7.20
CA LEU A 266 15.16 5.19 6.37
C LEU A 266 16.22 5.82 5.44
N LYS A 267 17.44 6.00 5.95
CA LYS A 267 18.57 6.59 5.22
C LYS A 267 19.04 5.77 3.99
N GLU A 268 18.56 4.55 3.86
CA GLU A 268 18.88 3.60 2.78
C GLU A 268 17.64 3.27 1.93
N ILE A 269 16.47 3.85 2.26
CA ILE A 269 15.25 3.62 1.50
C ILE A 269 15.30 4.40 0.19
N ASP A 270 15.06 3.69 -0.91
CA ASP A 270 14.88 4.26 -2.23
C ASP A 270 13.39 4.46 -2.53
N LEU A 271 12.94 5.71 -2.50
CA LEU A 271 11.55 6.08 -2.80
C LEU A 271 11.17 5.86 -4.26
N VAL A 272 12.14 5.94 -5.19
CA VAL A 272 11.90 5.65 -6.61
C VAL A 272 11.52 4.18 -6.77
N ASN A 273 12.18 3.27 -6.03
CA ASN A 273 11.79 1.87 -6.01
C ASN A 273 10.39 1.67 -5.40
N GLY A 274 10.00 2.46 -4.40
CA GLY A 274 8.62 2.47 -3.90
C GLY A 274 7.61 2.85 -4.98
N LEU A 275 7.86 3.92 -5.73
CA LEU A 275 7.02 4.34 -6.86
C LEU A 275 6.97 3.28 -7.97
N LYS A 276 8.12 2.75 -8.37
CA LYS A 276 8.22 1.68 -9.39
C LYS A 276 7.49 0.42 -8.95
N ARG A 277 7.56 0.05 -7.66
CA ARG A 277 6.84 -1.09 -7.12
C ARG A 277 5.38 -0.79 -6.76
N CYS A 278 4.88 0.41 -7.01
CA CYS A 278 3.50 0.78 -6.62
C CYS A 278 3.23 0.56 -5.12
N ALA A 279 4.23 0.83 -4.28
CA ALA A 279 4.23 0.47 -2.87
C ALA A 279 4.46 1.70 -1.99
N ALA A 280 3.60 1.84 -0.97
CA ALA A 280 3.94 2.61 0.20
C ALA A 280 4.86 1.76 1.08
N ILE A 281 5.62 2.41 1.96
CA ILE A 281 6.71 1.79 2.69
C ILE A 281 6.33 1.76 4.16
N HIS A 282 6.38 0.57 4.74
CA HIS A 282 6.36 0.35 6.17
C HIS A 282 7.82 0.30 6.64
N CYS A 283 8.20 1.24 7.51
CA CYS A 283 9.57 1.38 7.96
C CYS A 283 10.02 0.16 8.79
N LYS A 284 11.33 0.03 8.93
CA LYS A 284 11.93 -1.02 9.76
C LYS A 284 11.55 -0.81 11.23
N GLU A 285 11.47 -1.92 11.98
CA GLU A 285 11.23 -1.87 13.42
C GLU A 285 12.25 -0.97 14.14
N TYR A 286 11.78 -0.31 15.20
CA TYR A 286 12.55 0.64 16.01
C TYR A 286 13.02 1.90 15.25
N GLN A 287 12.55 2.12 14.03
CA GLN A 287 12.76 3.39 13.33
C GLN A 287 12.12 4.52 14.12
N THR A 288 12.88 5.59 14.37
CA THR A 288 12.36 6.76 15.07
C THR A 288 11.69 7.73 14.10
N ALA A 289 10.61 8.37 14.56
CA ALA A 289 9.95 9.55 13.99
C ALA A 289 9.07 9.35 12.73
N VAL A 290 9.23 8.26 11.99
CA VAL A 290 8.39 7.93 10.84
C VAL A 290 8.15 6.43 10.82
N ASP A 291 6.87 6.02 10.78
CA ASP A 291 6.48 4.61 10.75
C ASP A 291 6.14 4.19 9.32
N LEU A 292 5.50 5.06 8.53
CA LEU A 292 5.14 4.80 7.13
C LEU A 292 5.57 5.94 6.21
N ILE A 293 5.83 5.61 4.94
CA ILE A 293 6.14 6.59 3.88
C ILE A 293 5.31 6.29 2.64
N ILE A 294 4.69 7.32 2.07
CA ILE A 294 4.06 7.26 0.74
C ILE A 294 4.93 8.08 -0.22
N PRO A 295 5.62 7.43 -1.17
CA PRO A 295 6.41 8.14 -2.18
C PRO A 295 5.53 9.02 -3.09
N ILE A 296 6.06 10.17 -3.49
CA ILE A 296 5.43 11.12 -4.41
C ILE A 296 6.37 11.39 -5.58
N ALA A 297 5.86 11.31 -6.81
CA ALA A 297 6.53 11.88 -7.98
C ALA A 297 6.00 13.29 -8.22
N LEU A 298 6.86 14.31 -8.14
CA LEU A 298 6.48 15.70 -8.43
C LEU A 298 6.41 15.97 -9.92
N ASP A 299 7.17 15.20 -10.72
CA ASP A 299 7.08 15.18 -12.18
C ASP A 299 6.54 13.83 -12.64
N LYS A 300 5.54 13.85 -13.53
CA LYS A 300 4.97 12.64 -14.11
C LYS A 300 5.87 11.99 -15.18
N SER A 301 6.79 12.77 -15.75
CA SER A 301 7.57 12.38 -16.94
C SER A 301 8.85 11.59 -16.62
N ASN A 302 9.31 11.60 -15.38
CA ASN A 302 10.53 10.93 -14.93
C ASN A 302 10.47 10.63 -13.42
N PHE A 303 11.57 10.11 -12.87
CA PHE A 303 11.73 9.83 -11.42
C PHE A 303 12.81 10.72 -10.77
N GLU A 304 13.14 11.86 -11.38
CA GLU A 304 14.21 12.74 -10.89
C GLU A 304 13.74 13.66 -9.77
N SER A 305 12.48 14.08 -9.81
CA SER A 305 11.87 14.96 -8.80
C SER A 305 10.89 14.18 -7.93
N ILE A 306 11.36 13.77 -6.75
CA ILE A 306 10.57 12.98 -5.78
C ILE A 306 10.37 13.73 -4.46
N SER A 307 9.27 13.43 -3.81
CA SER A 307 8.91 13.86 -2.46
C SER A 307 8.24 12.70 -1.72
N CYS A 308 7.71 12.93 -0.53
CA CYS A 308 6.93 11.94 0.20
C CYS A 308 5.89 12.53 1.15
N ILE A 309 4.94 11.67 1.52
CA ILE A 309 4.14 11.81 2.73
C ILE A 309 4.75 10.89 3.78
N MET A 310 5.28 11.45 4.85
CA MET A 310 5.70 10.72 6.05
C MET A 310 4.50 10.55 6.98
N VAL A 311 4.36 9.39 7.59
CA VAL A 311 3.28 9.12 8.54
C VAL A 311 3.89 8.64 9.85
N GLN A 312 3.56 9.33 10.94
CA GLN A 312 3.81 8.85 12.30
C GLN A 312 2.48 8.44 12.92
N VAL A 313 2.43 7.21 13.40
CA VAL A 313 1.29 6.61 14.08
C VAL A 313 1.55 6.64 15.59
N LYS A 314 0.52 7.01 16.36
CA LYS A 314 0.51 6.97 17.81
C LYS A 314 -0.82 6.44 18.31
N LEU A 315 -0.79 5.69 19.41
CA LEU A 315 -2.00 5.27 20.11
C LEU A 315 -2.42 6.30 21.17
N GLU A 316 -3.71 6.56 21.29
CA GLU A 316 -4.26 7.61 22.18
C GLU A 316 -3.81 7.48 23.66
N ASN A 317 -3.69 6.27 24.19
CA ASN A 317 -3.21 6.01 25.56
C ASN A 317 -1.71 6.27 25.76
N GLN A 318 -0.99 6.71 24.73
CA GLN A 318 0.43 7.12 24.76
C GLN A 318 0.62 8.56 24.27
N ALA A 319 -0.47 9.30 24.08
CA ALA A 319 -0.40 10.69 23.66
C ALA A 319 0.10 11.57 24.82
N SER A 320 1.42 11.66 24.99
CA SER A 320 1.98 12.98 25.30
C SER A 320 1.53 13.91 24.16
N GLU A 321 1.16 15.16 24.45
CA GLU A 321 0.91 16.16 23.41
C GLU A 321 1.93 15.97 22.27
N PRO A 322 1.49 15.94 21.00
CA PRO A 322 2.42 15.78 19.90
C PRO A 322 3.49 16.85 20.07
N LYS A 323 4.69 16.45 20.49
CA LYS A 323 5.83 17.33 20.56
C LYS A 323 6.26 17.52 19.12
N TYR A 324 5.46 18.24 18.34
CA TYR A 324 5.64 18.53 16.91
C TYR A 324 7.08 18.97 16.66
N PHE A 325 7.60 19.81 17.55
CA PHE A 325 8.99 20.25 17.56
C PHE A 325 10.02 19.09 17.67
N GLN A 326 9.77 18.08 18.49
CA GLN A 326 10.66 16.92 18.63
C GLN A 326 10.59 15.95 17.44
N VAL A 327 9.42 15.78 16.82
CA VAL A 327 9.30 14.94 15.61
C VAL A 327 9.98 15.63 14.43
N PHE A 328 9.71 16.93 14.23
CA PHE A 328 10.32 17.72 13.17
C PHE A 328 11.85 17.84 13.35
N ASN A 329 12.36 18.09 14.56
CA ASN A 329 13.81 18.12 14.79
C ASN A 329 14.51 16.77 14.62
N LYS A 330 13.76 15.66 14.76
CA LYS A 330 14.27 14.32 14.45
C LYS A 330 14.27 14.03 12.96
N ILE A 331 13.50 14.75 12.15
CA ILE A 331 13.49 14.67 10.69
C ILE A 331 14.51 15.68 10.14
N ASN A 332 15.68 15.21 9.75
CA ASN A 332 16.68 16.04 9.06
C ASN A 332 16.91 15.55 7.63
N SER A 333 17.65 16.31 6.80
CA SER A 333 17.89 15.96 5.38
C SER A 333 18.66 14.66 5.18
N LYS A 334 19.21 14.07 6.25
CA LYS A 334 19.90 12.78 6.21
C LYS A 334 18.96 11.61 6.53
N LEU A 335 17.68 11.87 6.81
CA LEU A 335 16.77 10.84 7.29
C LEU A 335 16.39 9.85 6.20
N ILE A 336 16.17 10.31 4.96
CA ILE A 336 15.72 9.49 3.84
C ILE A 336 16.59 9.77 2.62
N ASN A 337 17.09 8.72 1.97
CA ASN A 337 17.90 8.86 0.76
C ASN A 337 17.03 9.37 -0.40
N GLY A 338 17.58 10.28 -1.21
CA GLY A 338 16.91 10.80 -2.40
C GLY A 338 15.81 11.83 -2.15
N ILE A 339 15.48 12.19 -0.90
CA ILE A 339 14.62 13.36 -0.64
C ILE A 339 15.46 14.63 -0.64
N ASP A 340 15.15 15.54 -1.55
CA ASP A 340 15.58 16.93 -1.44
C ASP A 340 14.65 17.68 -0.49
N LEU A 341 15.12 18.07 0.70
CA LEU A 341 14.31 18.84 1.66
C LEU A 341 13.92 20.24 1.14
N LYS A 342 14.50 20.72 0.04
CA LYS A 342 14.01 21.91 -0.63
C LYS A 342 12.68 21.67 -1.36
N LYS A 343 12.34 20.41 -1.63
CA LYS A 343 11.06 20.01 -2.20
C LYS A 343 10.00 19.90 -1.10
N PRO A 344 8.75 20.32 -1.38
CA PRO A 344 7.70 20.30 -0.37
C PRO A 344 7.35 18.85 -0.02
N SER A 345 7.31 18.53 1.27
CA SER A 345 6.97 17.20 1.82
C SER A 345 5.88 17.34 2.88
N LEU A 346 5.15 16.27 3.15
CA LEU A 346 4.05 16.27 4.14
C LEU A 346 4.34 15.29 5.28
N LEU A 347 4.12 15.72 6.52
CA LEU A 347 4.07 14.82 7.68
C LEU A 347 2.63 14.71 8.16
N LEU A 348 2.09 13.50 8.14
CA LEU A 348 0.81 13.15 8.74
C LEU A 348 1.04 12.52 10.10
N TYR A 349 0.47 13.14 11.14
CA TYR A 349 0.45 12.57 12.47
C TYR A 349 -0.90 11.91 12.73
N MET A 350 -0.92 10.58 12.80
CA MET A 350 -2.12 9.76 13.01
C MET A 350 -2.18 9.29 14.46
N GLN A 351 -2.99 9.97 15.26
CA GLN A 351 -3.34 9.51 16.61
C GLN A 351 -4.60 8.64 16.54
N LEU A 352 -4.45 7.35 16.82
CA LEU A 352 -5.50 6.34 16.70
C LEU A 352 -5.88 5.77 18.07
N GLY A 353 -7.18 5.63 18.32
CA GLY A 353 -7.72 5.19 19.59
C GLY A 353 -9.11 5.80 19.80
N ALA A 354 -9.85 5.22 20.74
CA ALA A 354 -11.00 5.91 21.33
C ALA A 354 -10.70 6.12 22.82
N PRO A 355 -11.15 7.25 23.41
CA PRO A 355 -11.05 7.44 24.83
C PRO A 355 -11.79 6.27 25.49
N LYS A 356 -11.22 5.70 26.56
CA LYS A 356 -11.95 4.71 27.37
C LYS A 356 -13.28 5.36 27.76
N GLN A 357 -14.40 4.81 27.28
CA GLN A 357 -15.70 5.14 27.84
C GLN A 357 -15.62 4.78 29.32
N SER A 358 -15.63 5.82 30.16
CA SER A 358 -15.59 5.73 31.62
C SER A 358 -16.87 5.14 32.18
#